data_AF-A0A1S3DNV1-F1
#
_entry.id   AF-A0A1S3DNV1-F1
#
_cell.length_a   1.000
_cell.length_b   1.000
_cell.length_c   1.000
_cell.angle_alpha   90.00
_cell.angle_beta   90.00
_cell.angle_gamma   90.00
#
_symmetry.space_group_name_H-M   'P 1'
#
loop_
_entity.id
_entity.type
_entity.pdbx_description
1 polymer ?
#
loop_
_entity_poly.entity_id
_entity_poly.type
_entity_poly.pdbx_seq_one_letter_code
_entity_poly.pdbx_strand_id
1 'polypeptide(L)'
;MSTKSIKIGFRTVELVQDHVDPNHLEKGRYFYFEVNKVPIYSKGSNLIPVDVLPERSNNESTIRDLLVSTKEANMNMLRVWGGGVYMSDYFL
;
A
#
# COMPACT_ATOMS: atom_id res chain seq x y z
N MET A 1 15.63 -5.14 -32.36
CA MET A 1 15.85 -4.89 -30.92
C MET A 1 14.49 -4.71 -30.27
N SER A 2 14.25 -5.32 -29.11
CA SER A 2 13.00 -5.15 -28.37
C SER A 2 13.11 -3.93 -27.45
N THR A 3 12.08 -3.08 -27.43
CA THR A 3 12.01 -1.87 -26.60
C THR A 3 10.79 -1.97 -25.70
N LYS A 4 10.92 -1.65 -24.42
CA LYS A 4 9.82 -1.60 -23.44
C LYS A 4 9.77 -0.22 -22.79
N SER A 5 8.57 0.35 -22.70
CA SER A 5 8.31 1.57 -21.93
C SER A 5 7.75 1.20 -20.56
N ILE A 6 8.22 1.85 -19.49
CA ILE A 6 7.74 1.67 -18.12
C ILE A 6 7.61 3.03 -17.44
N LYS A 7 6.61 3.18 -16.57
CA LYS A 7 6.41 4.38 -15.76
C LYS A 7 7.12 4.20 -14.41
N ILE A 8 7.97 5.15 -14.03
CA ILE A 8 8.77 5.10 -12.80
C ILE A 8 8.42 6.30 -11.91
N GLY A 9 8.26 6.05 -10.61
CA GLY A 9 8.15 7.10 -9.58
C GLY A 9 9.34 7.04 -8.63
N PHE A 10 9.96 8.18 -8.37
CA PHE A 10 11.11 8.29 -7.45
C PHE A 10 10.61 8.68 -6.05
N ARG A 11 10.80 7.78 -5.07
CA ARG A 11 10.56 8.03 -3.64
C ARG A 11 11.36 7.06 -2.78
N THR A 12 11.61 7.41 -1.52
CA THR A 12 12.02 6.45 -0.49
C THR A 12 10.81 6.07 0.35
N VAL A 13 10.75 4.81 0.77
CA VAL A 13 9.78 4.30 1.74
C VAL A 13 10.54 3.43 2.72
N GLU A 14 10.51 3.79 4.00
CA GLU A 14 11.26 3.10 5.05
C GLU A 14 10.32 2.68 6.17
N LEU A 15 10.53 1.48 6.72
CA LEU A 15 9.89 1.00 7.92
C LEU A 15 10.82 1.27 9.09
N VAL A 16 10.44 2.20 9.97
CA VAL A 16 11.25 2.57 11.13
C VAL A 16 10.95 1.64 12.29
N GLN A 17 12.00 0.96 12.77
CA GLN A 17 11.92 0.00 13.87
C GLN A 17 13.06 0.16 14.88
N ASP A 18 13.61 1.36 15.00
CA ASP A 18 14.60 1.67 16.03
C ASP A 18 14.00 1.54 17.43
N HIS A 19 14.88 1.37 18.43
CA HIS A 19 14.46 1.41 19.83
C HIS A 19 13.89 2.78 20.17
N VAL A 20 12.73 2.79 20.83
CA VAL A 20 12.08 4.04 21.27
C VAL A 20 13.00 4.83 22.19
N ASP A 21 13.78 4.13 23.00
CA ASP A 21 14.82 4.69 23.85
C ASP A 21 16.02 3.72 23.82
N PRO A 22 17.16 4.11 23.22
CA PRO A 22 18.34 3.24 23.11
C PRO A 22 18.91 2.78 24.45
N ASN A 23 18.62 3.47 25.55
CA ASN A 23 19.10 3.12 26.89
C ASN A 23 18.11 2.22 27.66
N HIS A 24 16.90 2.04 27.14
CA HIS A 24 15.78 1.36 27.81
C HIS A 24 15.07 0.42 26.82
N LEU A 25 15.72 -0.72 26.52
CA LEU A 25 15.27 -1.67 25.51
C LEU A 25 13.89 -2.28 25.82
N GLU A 26 13.49 -2.31 27.09
CA GLU A 26 12.19 -2.79 27.55
C GLU A 26 11.01 -1.96 27.05
N LYS A 27 11.25 -0.71 26.62
CA LYS A 27 10.23 0.15 26.01
C LYS A 27 9.88 -0.26 24.57
N GLY A 28 10.64 -1.19 23.99
CA GLY A 28 10.37 -1.73 22.67
C GLY A 28 10.90 -0.87 21.53
N ARG A 29 10.24 -0.99 20.37
CA ARG A 29 10.66 -0.42 19.09
C ARG A 29 9.53 0.33 18.43
N TYR A 30 9.89 1.32 17.60
CA TYR A 30 8.94 1.95 16.71
C TYR A 30 8.39 0.97 15.67
N PHE A 31 7.23 1.31 15.12
CA PHE A 31 6.68 0.65 13.95
C PHE A 31 5.83 1.65 13.17
N TYR A 32 6.48 2.40 12.27
CA TYR A 32 5.81 3.35 11.39
C TYR A 32 6.55 3.46 10.07
N PHE A 33 5.90 4.10 9.10
CA PHE A 33 6.49 4.33 7.79
C PHE A 33 6.93 5.78 7.64
N GLU A 34 8.06 5.96 6.97
CA GLU A 34 8.49 7.24 6.43
C GLU A 34 8.42 7.20 4.90
N VAL A 35 7.97 8.32 4.31
CA VAL A 35 8.05 8.55 2.87
C VAL A 35 8.90 9.79 2.64
N ASN A 36 10.00 9.65 1.90
CA ASN A 36 10.95 10.75 1.68
C ASN A 36 11.44 11.40 2.99
N LYS A 37 11.75 10.58 4.01
CA LYS A 37 12.21 11.00 5.36
C LYS A 37 11.17 11.79 6.17
N VAL A 38 9.90 11.72 5.79
CA VAL A 38 8.80 12.32 6.53
C VAL A 38 7.94 11.19 7.12
N PRO A 39 7.80 11.11 8.47
CA PRO A 39 6.88 10.17 9.10
C PRO A 39 5.45 10.38 8.62
N ILE A 40 4.78 9.30 8.24
CA ILE A 40 3.38 9.34 7.83
C ILE A 40 2.50 8.57 8.80
N TYR A 41 1.32 9.13 9.08
CA TYR A 41 0.27 8.40 9.77
C TYR A 41 -0.53 7.59 8.75
N SER A 42 -0.41 6.26 8.78
CA SER A 42 -1.13 5.36 7.88
C SER A 42 -2.62 5.34 8.20
N LYS A 43 -3.44 5.80 7.25
CA LYS A 43 -4.91 5.79 7.33
C LYS A 43 -5.45 4.97 6.18
N GLY A 44 -6.21 3.93 6.46
CA GLY A 44 -6.53 2.96 5.45
C GLY A 44 -7.39 1.80 5.90
N SER A 45 -7.49 0.80 5.03
CA SER A 45 -8.22 -0.43 5.24
C SER A 45 -7.47 -1.63 4.66
N ASN A 46 -8.03 -2.82 4.87
CA ASN A 46 -7.56 -4.05 4.24
C ASN A 46 -8.35 -4.27 2.95
N LEU A 47 -7.65 -4.39 1.83
CA LEU A 47 -8.24 -4.77 0.56
C LEU A 47 -8.24 -6.31 0.45
N ILE A 48 -9.43 -6.87 0.29
CA ILE A 48 -9.67 -8.29 0.01
C ILE A 48 -10.02 -8.46 -1.48
N PRO A 49 -10.05 -9.69 -2.03
CA PRO A 49 -10.55 -9.92 -3.39
C PRO A 49 -11.92 -9.28 -3.61
N VAL A 50 -12.06 -8.57 -4.73
CA VAL A 50 -13.26 -7.81 -5.08
C VAL A 50 -14.41 -8.72 -5.51
N ASP A 51 -14.07 -9.89 -6.07
CA ASP A 51 -15.01 -10.92 -6.49
C ASP A 51 -14.45 -12.30 -6.11
N VAL A 52 -15.34 -13.28 -5.95
CA VAL A 52 -14.97 -14.70 -5.74
C VAL A 52 -14.35 -15.31 -6.99
N LEU A 53 -14.70 -14.78 -8.18
CA LEU A 53 -14.14 -15.16 -9.47
C LEU A 53 -13.01 -14.18 -9.84
N PRO A 54 -11.74 -14.62 -9.87
CA PRO A 54 -10.60 -13.74 -10.17
C PRO A 54 -10.70 -13.04 -11.53
N GLU A 55 -11.34 -13.66 -12.51
CA GLU A 55 -11.53 -13.11 -13.86
C GLU A 55 -12.38 -11.84 -13.86
N ARG A 56 -13.30 -11.72 -12.89
CA ARG A 56 -14.15 -10.54 -12.70
C ARG A 56 -13.50 -9.46 -11.83
N SER A 57 -12.53 -9.84 -11.00
CA SER A 57 -11.82 -8.93 -10.10
C SER A 57 -10.97 -7.88 -10.83
N ASN A 58 -10.59 -8.14 -12.09
CA ASN A 58 -9.77 -7.24 -12.91
C ASN A 58 -10.57 -6.26 -13.78
N ASN A 59 -11.86 -6.06 -13.48
CA ASN A 59 -12.65 -5.05 -14.16
C ASN A 59 -12.14 -3.63 -13.83
N GLU A 60 -11.66 -2.90 -14.84
CA GLU A 60 -11.04 -1.58 -14.68
C GLU A 60 -11.97 -0.56 -14.01
N SER A 61 -13.26 -0.51 -14.40
CA SER A 61 -14.21 0.43 -13.78
C SER A 61 -14.42 0.14 -12.30
N THR A 62 -14.55 -1.14 -11.92
CA THR A 62 -14.70 -1.53 -10.52
C THR A 62 -13.47 -1.14 -9.69
N ILE A 63 -12.26 -1.41 -10.20
CA ILE A 63 -11.01 -1.02 -9.52
C ILE A 63 -10.92 0.50 -9.38
N ARG A 64 -11.25 1.25 -10.44
CA ARG A 64 -11.25 2.70 -10.42
C ARG A 64 -12.22 3.27 -9.37
N ASP A 65 -13.43 2.72 -9.29
CA ASP A 65 -14.44 3.17 -8.33
C ASP A 65 -14.02 2.89 -6.87
N LEU A 66 -13.36 1.76 -6.62
CA LEU A 66 -12.78 1.43 -5.32
C LEU A 66 -11.66 2.41 -4.93
N LEU A 67 -10.76 2.75 -5.87
CA LEU A 67 -9.69 3.71 -5.64
C LEU A 67 -10.21 5.13 -5.43
N VAL A 68 -11.24 5.54 -6.16
CA VAL A 68 -11.94 6.82 -5.93
C VAL A 68 -12.57 6.83 -4.55
N SER A 69 -13.30 5.78 -4.17
CA SER A 69 -13.91 5.66 -2.83
C SER A 69 -12.86 5.73 -1.71
N THR A 70 -11.71 5.07 -1.91
CA THR A 70 -10.56 5.13 -0.99
C THR A 70 -10.05 6.56 -0.80
N LYS A 71 -9.93 7.31 -1.90
CA LYS A 71 -9.52 8.72 -1.88
C LYS A 71 -10.54 9.61 -1.16
N GLU A 72 -11.83 9.48 -1.50
CA GLU A 72 -12.90 10.26 -0.88
C GLU A 72 -13.03 9.98 0.63
N ALA A 73 -12.66 8.76 1.06
CA ALA A 73 -12.55 8.39 2.47
C ALA A 73 -11.27 8.92 3.17
N ASN A 74 -10.46 9.75 2.51
CA ASN A 74 -9.22 10.33 3.03
C ASN A 74 -8.16 9.29 3.47
N MET A 75 -8.15 8.13 2.82
CA MET A 75 -7.14 7.08 3.03
C MET A 75 -5.85 7.38 2.26
N ASN A 76 -4.71 6.94 2.79
CA ASN A 76 -3.39 7.07 2.17
C ASN A 76 -2.64 5.74 2.04
N MET A 77 -3.20 4.64 2.54
CA MET A 77 -2.60 3.30 2.48
C MET A 77 -3.70 2.23 2.37
N LEU A 78 -3.46 1.21 1.57
CA LEU A 78 -4.29 -0.01 1.52
C LEU A 78 -3.39 -1.21 1.77
N ARG A 79 -3.82 -2.12 2.64
CA ARG A 79 -3.15 -3.41 2.84
C ARG A 79 -3.80 -4.45 1.93
N VAL A 80 -3.12 -4.84 0.85
CA VAL A 80 -3.52 -6.01 0.05
C VAL A 80 -3.37 -7.24 0.93
N TRP A 81 -4.48 -7.85 1.32
CA TRP A 81 -4.50 -8.94 2.28
C TRP A 81 -3.92 -10.23 1.68
N GLY A 82 -3.03 -10.89 2.42
CA GLY A 82 -2.26 -12.05 1.95
C GLY A 82 -3.06 -13.34 1.69
N GLY A 83 -4.35 -13.38 2.01
CA GLY A 83 -5.23 -14.49 1.60
C GLY A 83 -5.94 -14.25 0.26
N GLY A 84 -5.66 -13.13 -0.42
CA GLY A 84 -6.16 -12.82 -1.75
C GLY A 84 -5.18 -13.20 -2.86
N VAL A 85 -5.15 -12.39 -3.92
CA VAL A 85 -4.28 -12.57 -5.09
C VAL A 85 -3.44 -11.32 -5.33
N TYR A 86 -2.36 -11.44 -6.12
CA TYR A 86 -1.68 -10.27 -6.66
C TYR A 86 -2.65 -9.46 -7.52
N MET A 87 -2.72 -8.16 -7.27
CA MET A 87 -3.63 -7.26 -7.99
C MET A 87 -3.19 -7.07 -9.44
N SER A 88 -4.13 -6.75 -10.31
CA SER A 88 -3.85 -6.41 -11.71
C SER A 88 -3.14 -5.08 -11.87
N ASP A 89 -2.55 -4.87 -13.04
CA ASP A 89 -1.90 -3.61 -13.43
C ASP A 89 -2.84 -2.39 -13.36
N TYR A 90 -4.16 -2.58 -13.45
CA TYR A 90 -5.13 -1.48 -13.28
C TYR A 90 -5.18 -0.92 -11.86
N PHE A 91 -4.70 -1.67 -10.86
CA PHE A 91 -4.64 -1.23 -9.47
C PHE A 91 -3.36 -0.44 -9.14
N LEU A 92 -2.28 -0.62 -9.90
CA LEU A 92 -0.94 -0.09 -9.63
C LEU A 92 -0.62 1.16 -10.45
#